data_AF-A0A833SS95-F1
#
_entry.id   AF-A0A833SS95-F1
#
_cell.length_a   1.000
_cell.length_b   1.000
_cell.length_c   1.000
_cell.angle_alpha   90.00
_cell.angle_beta   90.00
_cell.angle_gamma   90.00
#
_symmetry.space_group_name_H-M   'P 1'
#
loop_
_entity.id
_entity.type
_entity.pdbx_description
1 polymer ?
#
loop_
_entity_poly.entity_id
_entity_poly.type
_entity_poly.pdbx_seq_one_letter_code
_entity_poly.pdbx_strand_id
1 'polypeptide(L)'
;MEYQYPLLLCVKLALSPKFQPFPHVLQFVNDLLLPTTIDGAIYNDFHRMIKDYEAVLPYTVGAMDGAAARGRLDILQRLQNTRSEGCSSAAFVGAAANAHLEVLWWLNEFYARLAQPAEMVKAAAANGHIRIVEFMWRQLSEEELESALEEAKANSHSGVAELLHLKLTLS
;
A
#
# COMPACT_ATOMS: atom_id res chain seq x y z
N MET A 1 30.57 -14.73 10.91
CA MET A 1 30.13 -13.84 12.00
C MET A 1 28.62 -13.88 11.98
N GLU A 2 27.99 -14.52 12.96
CA GLU A 2 26.55 -14.49 13.10
C GLU A 2 26.16 -13.06 13.50
N TYR A 3 25.47 -12.34 12.62
CA TYR A 3 24.93 -11.03 12.95
C TYR A 3 23.81 -11.23 13.97
N GLN A 4 24.08 -10.92 15.22
CA GLN A 4 23.07 -10.97 16.27
C GLN A 4 22.25 -9.68 16.20
N TYR A 5 21.00 -9.79 15.75
CA TYR A 5 20.10 -8.64 15.61
C TYR A 5 19.66 -8.11 16.98
N PRO A 6 19.34 -6.81 17.09
CA PRO A 6 18.71 -6.32 18.31
C PRO A 6 17.40 -7.07 18.54
N LEU A 7 17.14 -7.50 19.79
CA LEU A 7 15.88 -8.13 20.13
C LEU A 7 14.74 -7.12 20.02
N LEU A 8 13.65 -7.51 19.37
CA LEU A 8 12.39 -6.78 19.35
C LEU A 8 11.95 -6.48 20.80
N LEU A 9 11.36 -5.29 21.00
CA LEU A 9 10.92 -4.88 22.34
C LEU A 9 9.90 -5.87 22.93
N CYS A 10 9.01 -6.43 22.10
CA CYS A 10 8.07 -7.46 22.54
C CYS A 10 8.78 -8.73 23.03
N VAL A 11 9.87 -9.16 22.37
CA VAL A 11 10.67 -10.31 22.81
C VAL A 11 11.35 -10.03 24.13
N LYS A 12 11.93 -8.82 24.29
CA LYS A 12 12.56 -8.39 25.54
C LYS A 12 11.59 -8.35 26.73
N LEU A 13 10.33 -7.98 26.49
CA LEU A 13 9.33 -7.78 27.54
C LEU A 13 8.44 -9.01 27.81
N ALA A 14 8.16 -9.81 26.79
CA ALA A 14 7.22 -10.94 26.88
C ALA A 14 7.90 -12.23 27.37
N LEU A 15 9.20 -12.41 27.13
CA LEU A 15 9.90 -13.62 27.55
C LEU A 15 10.30 -13.57 29.03
N SER A 16 10.03 -14.67 29.74
CA SER A 16 10.37 -14.81 31.15
C SER A 16 11.87 -14.57 31.38
N PRO A 17 12.27 -13.91 32.49
CA PRO A 17 13.69 -13.73 32.86
C PRO A 17 14.49 -15.04 32.88
N LYS A 18 13.82 -16.18 33.07
CA LYS A 18 14.42 -17.53 33.01
C LYS A 18 15.07 -17.86 31.67
N PHE A 19 14.66 -17.19 30.58
CA PHE A 19 15.22 -17.38 29.25
C PHE A 19 16.42 -16.46 28.94
N GLN A 20 16.72 -15.47 29.80
CA GLN A 20 17.87 -14.58 29.59
C GLN A 20 19.24 -15.29 29.47
N PRO A 21 19.52 -16.38 30.20
CA PRO A 21 20.77 -17.13 30.03
C PRO A 21 20.89 -17.86 28.68
N PHE A 22 19.82 -17.94 27.88
CA PHE A 22 19.76 -18.70 26.62
C PHE A 22 19.61 -17.74 25.42
N PRO A 23 20.67 -17.02 25.01
CA PRO A 23 20.60 -16.00 23.97
C PRO A 23 20.14 -16.55 22.61
N HIS A 24 20.42 -17.82 22.31
CA HIS A 24 19.95 -18.48 21.08
C HIS A 24 18.43 -18.67 21.06
N VAL A 25 17.79 -18.92 22.21
CA VAL A 25 16.32 -19.01 22.30
C VAL A 25 15.69 -17.64 22.07
N LEU A 26 16.25 -16.61 22.70
CA LEU A 26 15.81 -15.22 22.49
C LEU A 26 15.95 -14.82 21.02
N GLN A 27 17.08 -15.17 20.39
CA GLN A 27 17.34 -14.88 18.99
C GLN A 27 16.39 -15.67 18.08
N PHE A 28 16.15 -16.96 18.34
CA PHE A 28 15.22 -17.77 17.57
C PHE A 28 13.79 -17.20 17.62
N VAL A 29 13.31 -16.82 18.80
CA VAL A 29 11.98 -16.19 18.95
C VAL A 29 11.96 -14.82 18.26
N ASN A 30 13.06 -14.07 18.33
CA ASN A 30 13.20 -12.80 17.62
C ASN A 30 13.11 -12.98 16.11
N ASP A 31 13.88 -13.91 15.54
CA ASP A 31 13.92 -14.17 14.11
C ASP A 31 12.57 -14.71 13.60
N LEU A 32 11.87 -15.50 14.42
CA LEU A 32 10.51 -15.95 14.13
C LEU A 32 9.49 -14.79 14.07
N LEU A 33 9.70 -13.75 14.86
CA LEU A 33 8.79 -12.60 14.98
C LEU A 33 9.18 -11.42 14.09
N LEU A 34 10.38 -11.41 13.52
CA LEU A 34 10.80 -10.38 12.58
C LEU A 34 9.96 -10.49 11.30
N PRO A 35 9.46 -9.36 10.77
CA PRO A 35 8.81 -9.39 9.47
C PRO A 35 9.85 -9.71 8.39
N THR A 36 9.36 -10.27 7.29
CA THR A 36 10.18 -10.68 6.15
C THR A 36 10.77 -9.50 5.39
N THR A 37 10.16 -8.31 5.48
CA THR A 37 10.61 -7.07 4.83
C THR A 37 10.48 -5.88 5.76
N ILE A 38 11.21 -4.80 5.47
CA ILE A 38 11.10 -3.54 6.22
C ILE A 38 9.92 -2.68 5.78
N ASP A 39 9.27 -3.01 4.66
CA ASP A 39 8.27 -2.18 3.98
C ASP A 39 7.19 -1.66 4.92
N GLY A 40 6.68 -2.54 5.78
CA GLY A 40 5.70 -2.22 6.82
C GLY A 40 6.16 -1.10 7.74
N ALA A 41 7.41 -1.16 8.20
CA ALA A 41 7.99 -0.11 9.03
C ALA A 41 8.11 1.20 8.26
N ILE A 42 8.45 1.13 6.96
CA ILE A 42 8.64 2.31 6.10
C ILE A 42 7.34 3.08 5.93
N TYR A 43 6.28 2.47 5.40
CA TYR A 43 5.04 3.20 5.12
C TYR A 43 4.20 3.52 6.37
N ASN A 44 4.54 2.93 7.52
CA ASN A 44 4.03 3.34 8.84
C ASN A 44 4.93 4.39 9.53
N ASP A 45 6.09 4.71 8.96
CA ASP A 45 7.09 5.62 9.52
C ASP A 45 7.57 5.22 10.94
N PHE A 46 7.80 3.92 11.14
CA PHE A 46 8.29 3.35 12.39
C PHE A 46 9.80 3.53 12.54
N HIS A 47 10.20 4.78 12.82
CA HIS A 47 11.59 5.24 12.96
C HIS A 47 12.52 4.28 13.70
N ARG A 48 12.08 3.72 14.84
CA ARG A 48 12.89 2.78 15.63
C ARG A 48 13.16 1.48 14.88
N MET A 49 12.12 0.92 14.27
CA MET A 49 12.26 -0.31 13.49
C MET A 49 13.08 -0.08 12.22
N ILE A 50 12.91 1.08 11.59
CA ILE A 50 13.69 1.45 10.42
C ILE A 50 15.18 1.51 10.78
N LYS A 51 15.52 2.28 11.82
CA LYS A 51 16.90 2.43 12.29
C LYS A 51 17.55 1.09 12.69
N ASP A 52 16.81 0.24 13.39
CA ASP A 52 17.35 -0.99 13.96
C ASP A 52 17.48 -2.12 12.92
N TYR A 53 16.72 -2.08 11.82
CA TYR A 53 16.61 -3.21 10.88
C TYR A 53 16.81 -2.86 9.38
N GLU A 54 17.00 -1.60 8.99
CA GLU A 54 17.16 -1.22 7.57
C GLU A 54 18.39 -1.80 6.87
N ALA A 55 19.43 -2.14 7.63
CA ALA A 55 20.65 -2.76 7.09
C ALA A 55 20.48 -4.27 6.85
N VAL A 56 19.38 -4.86 7.31
CA VAL A 56 19.20 -6.31 7.40
C VAL A 56 17.98 -6.76 6.61
N LEU A 57 16.86 -6.07 6.81
CA LEU A 57 15.61 -6.43 6.18
C LEU A 57 15.54 -5.82 4.76
N PRO A 58 15.12 -6.60 3.76
CA PRO A 58 15.04 -6.12 2.40
C PRO A 58 13.90 -5.11 2.24
N TYR A 59 14.13 -4.16 1.34
CA TYR A 59 13.12 -3.29 0.76
C TYR A 59 12.48 -3.99 -0.44
N THR A 60 11.18 -3.79 -0.64
CA THR A 60 10.47 -4.24 -1.84
C THR A 60 9.55 -3.15 -2.38
N VAL A 61 8.88 -3.43 -3.51
CA VAL A 61 7.82 -2.56 -4.04
C VAL A 61 6.70 -2.31 -3.02
N GLY A 62 6.54 -3.20 -2.04
CA GLY A 62 5.57 -3.08 -0.96
C GLY A 62 5.74 -1.82 -0.12
N ALA A 63 6.94 -1.24 -0.03
CA ALA A 63 7.16 0.02 0.66
C ALA A 63 6.42 1.18 -0.02
N MET A 64 6.55 1.29 -1.36
CA MET A 64 5.84 2.31 -2.12
C MET A 64 4.36 1.99 -2.29
N ASP A 65 4.00 0.72 -2.50
CA ASP A 65 2.59 0.31 -2.61
C ASP A 65 1.80 0.64 -1.34
N GLY A 66 2.37 0.31 -0.17
CA GLY A 66 1.76 0.63 1.13
C GLY A 66 1.75 2.13 1.43
N ALA A 67 2.79 2.87 1.03
CA ALA A 67 2.81 4.33 1.17
C ALA A 67 1.72 4.99 0.31
N ALA A 68 1.53 4.52 -0.93
CA ALA A 68 0.51 5.00 -1.83
C ALA A 68 -0.91 4.72 -1.31
N ALA A 69 -1.16 3.50 -0.83
CA ALA A 69 -2.43 3.12 -0.21
C ALA A 69 -2.78 3.94 1.04
N ARG A 70 -1.79 4.60 1.66
CA ARG A 70 -1.95 5.44 2.86
C ARG A 70 -1.87 6.94 2.58
N GLY A 71 -1.73 7.35 1.32
CA GLY A 71 -1.65 8.76 0.96
C GLY A 71 -0.33 9.42 1.38
N ARG A 72 0.71 8.64 1.68
CA ARG A 72 1.99 9.11 2.21
C ARG A 72 2.92 9.58 1.09
N LEU A 73 2.57 10.71 0.48
CA LEU A 73 3.34 11.31 -0.61
C LEU A 73 4.77 11.68 -0.18
N ASP A 74 4.95 12.09 1.07
CA ASP A 74 6.24 12.35 1.72
C ASP A 74 7.17 11.13 1.63
N ILE A 75 6.64 9.94 1.93
CA ILE A 75 7.39 8.69 1.90
C ILE A 75 7.65 8.27 0.45
N LEU A 76 6.67 8.41 -0.45
CA LEU A 76 6.85 8.10 -1.88
C LEU A 76 7.97 8.94 -2.51
N GLN A 77 7.99 10.24 -2.27
CA GLN A 77 9.04 11.14 -2.76
C GLN A 77 10.41 10.79 -2.18
N ARG A 78 10.48 10.41 -0.89
CA ARG A 78 11.73 9.95 -0.27
C ARG A 78 12.23 8.65 -0.90
N LEU A 79 11.34 7.67 -1.09
CA LEU A 79 11.70 6.38 -1.66
C LEU A 79 12.12 6.50 -3.13
N GLN A 80 11.41 7.30 -3.93
CA GLN A 80 11.75 7.56 -5.33
C GLN A 80 13.19 7.99 -5.54
N ASN A 81 13.69 8.84 -4.64
CA ASN A 81 15.02 9.44 -4.75
C ASN A 81 16.12 8.56 -4.16
N THR A 82 15.76 7.54 -3.37
CA THR A 82 16.73 6.77 -2.57
C THR A 82 16.76 5.28 -2.89
N ARG A 83 15.73 4.75 -3.57
CA ARG A 83 15.51 3.32 -3.83
C ARG A 83 15.19 3.09 -5.30
N SER A 84 15.46 1.88 -5.80
CA SER A 84 15.33 1.52 -7.22
C SER A 84 14.24 0.49 -7.52
N GLU A 85 13.68 -0.13 -6.48
CA GLU A 85 12.65 -1.16 -6.56
C GLU A 85 11.36 -0.62 -7.19
N GLY A 86 11.04 0.65 -6.94
CA GLY A 86 9.85 1.32 -7.46
C GLY A 86 8.56 0.84 -6.78
N CYS A 87 7.46 0.88 -7.53
CA CYS A 87 6.15 0.41 -7.08
C CYS A 87 5.57 -0.61 -8.07
N SER A 88 4.48 -1.27 -7.67
CA SER A 88 3.65 -2.08 -8.55
C SER A 88 2.37 -1.34 -8.95
N SER A 89 1.51 -1.97 -9.76
CA SER A 89 0.16 -1.44 -10.03
C SER A 89 -0.70 -1.36 -8.76
N ALA A 90 -0.37 -2.12 -7.71
CA ALA A 90 -1.07 -2.07 -6.42
C ALA A 90 -0.96 -0.70 -5.75
N ALA A 91 0.10 0.08 -6.00
CA ALA A 91 0.18 1.47 -5.54
C ALA A 91 -0.97 2.33 -6.08
N PHE A 92 -1.28 2.21 -7.37
CA PHE A 92 -2.37 2.95 -8.01
C PHE A 92 -3.73 2.50 -7.50
N VAL A 93 -3.96 1.18 -7.45
CA VAL A 93 -5.22 0.61 -6.96
C VAL A 93 -5.44 1.00 -5.49
N GLY A 94 -4.42 0.87 -4.65
CA GLY A 94 -4.49 1.26 -3.24
C GLY A 94 -4.74 2.74 -3.03
N ALA A 95 -4.09 3.62 -3.81
CA ALA A 95 -4.35 5.06 -3.75
C ALA A 95 -5.77 5.41 -4.24
N ALA A 96 -6.26 4.75 -5.30
CA ALA A 96 -7.62 4.93 -5.81
C ALA A 96 -8.68 4.45 -4.81
N ALA A 97 -8.46 3.28 -4.19
CA ALA A 97 -9.33 2.69 -3.18
C ALA A 97 -9.45 3.51 -1.89
N ASN A 98 -8.52 4.45 -1.65
CA ASN A 98 -8.52 5.33 -0.47
C ASN A 98 -8.62 6.83 -0.84
N ALA A 99 -9.04 7.14 -2.07
CA ALA A 99 -9.24 8.52 -2.58
C ALA A 99 -8.01 9.44 -2.52
N HIS A 100 -6.79 8.90 -2.63
CA HIS A 100 -5.55 9.67 -2.60
C HIS A 100 -5.19 10.27 -3.97
N LEU A 101 -5.96 11.26 -4.42
CA LEU A 101 -5.79 11.94 -5.73
C LEU A 101 -4.37 12.50 -5.94
N GLU A 102 -3.79 13.14 -4.93
CA GLU A 102 -2.43 13.71 -5.03
C GLU A 102 -1.37 12.64 -5.27
N VAL A 103 -1.53 11.47 -4.63
CA VAL A 103 -0.67 10.31 -4.86
C VAL A 103 -0.87 9.77 -6.27
N LEU A 104 -2.10 9.70 -6.78
CA LEU A 104 -2.36 9.24 -8.15
C LEU A 104 -1.73 10.15 -9.21
N TRP A 105 -1.79 11.47 -9.02
CA TRP A 105 -1.10 12.39 -9.91
C TRP A 105 0.41 12.18 -9.86
N TRP A 106 0.99 12.08 -8.67
CA TRP A 106 2.41 11.81 -8.53
C TRP A 106 2.83 10.47 -9.14
N LEU A 107 2.06 9.41 -8.92
CA LEU A 107 2.31 8.10 -9.52
C LEU A 107 2.20 8.16 -11.05
N ASN A 108 1.27 8.93 -11.60
CA ASN A 108 1.13 9.08 -13.04
C ASN A 108 2.35 9.79 -13.66
N GLU A 109 2.91 10.80 -13.00
CA GLU A 109 4.10 11.52 -13.49
C GLU A 109 5.34 10.60 -13.64
N PHE A 110 5.54 9.67 -12.71
CA PHE A 110 6.76 8.82 -12.68
C PHE A 110 6.53 7.39 -13.18
N TYR A 111 5.29 6.88 -13.10
CA TYR A 111 4.95 5.47 -13.24
C TYR A 111 3.69 5.23 -14.11
N ALA A 112 3.31 6.15 -15.00
CA ALA A 112 2.13 6.04 -15.86
C ALA A 112 1.90 4.65 -16.48
N ARG A 113 2.99 3.97 -16.91
CA ARG A 113 2.92 2.63 -17.52
C ARG A 113 2.38 1.52 -16.62
N LEU A 114 2.35 1.72 -15.30
CA LEU A 114 1.86 0.76 -14.32
C LEU A 114 0.39 0.99 -13.96
N ALA A 115 -0.20 2.11 -14.38
CA ALA A 115 -1.59 2.42 -14.12
C ALA A 115 -2.52 1.41 -14.77
N GLN A 116 -3.57 1.01 -14.05
CA GLN A 116 -4.62 0.12 -14.54
C GLN A 116 -5.98 0.79 -14.29
N PRO A 117 -6.45 1.67 -15.20
CA PRO A 117 -7.64 2.50 -14.98
C PRO A 117 -8.89 1.70 -14.60
N ALA A 118 -9.10 0.53 -15.21
CA ALA A 118 -10.20 -0.36 -14.90
C ALA A 118 -10.21 -0.80 -13.42
N GLU A 119 -9.10 -1.36 -12.94
CA GLU A 119 -8.95 -1.80 -11.55
C GLU A 119 -9.01 -0.63 -10.55
N MET A 120 -8.45 0.52 -10.92
CA MET A 120 -8.48 1.73 -10.10
C MET A 120 -9.91 2.27 -9.92
N VAL A 121 -10.67 2.38 -11.01
CA VAL A 121 -12.07 2.84 -10.98
C VAL A 121 -12.94 1.83 -10.27
N LYS A 122 -12.73 0.53 -10.49
CA LYS A 122 -13.44 -0.54 -9.79
C LYS A 122 -13.21 -0.45 -8.28
N ALA A 123 -11.97 -0.31 -7.83
CA ALA A 123 -11.63 -0.17 -6.42
C ALA A 123 -12.17 1.14 -5.81
N ALA A 124 -12.11 2.25 -6.55
CA ALA A 124 -12.72 3.50 -6.14
C ALA A 124 -14.24 3.40 -6.02
N ALA A 125 -14.90 2.68 -6.93
CA ALA A 125 -16.33 2.48 -6.94
C ALA A 125 -16.79 1.60 -5.77
N ALA A 126 -16.05 0.53 -5.48
CA ALA A 126 -16.26 -0.32 -4.32
C ALA A 126 -16.13 0.42 -2.97
N ASN A 127 -15.41 1.55 -2.93
CA ASN A 127 -15.21 2.37 -1.72
C ASN A 127 -15.97 3.73 -1.77
N GLY A 128 -16.80 3.96 -2.80
CA GLY A 128 -17.65 5.16 -2.88
C GLY A 128 -16.93 6.45 -3.27
N HIS A 129 -15.77 6.36 -3.92
CA HIS A 129 -14.91 7.50 -4.24
C HIS A 129 -15.25 8.16 -5.58
N ILE A 130 -16.35 8.93 -5.58
CA ILE A 130 -16.92 9.62 -6.77
C ILE A 130 -15.87 10.41 -7.56
N ARG A 131 -15.01 11.19 -6.88
CA ARG A 131 -14.02 12.06 -7.56
C ARG A 131 -13.00 11.30 -8.39
N ILE A 132 -12.62 10.08 -7.97
CA ILE A 132 -11.67 9.25 -8.71
C ILE A 132 -12.34 8.70 -9.97
N VAL A 133 -13.58 8.19 -9.82
CA VAL A 133 -14.39 7.67 -10.92
C VAL A 133 -14.66 8.77 -11.95
N GLU A 134 -15.05 9.96 -11.50
CA GLU A 134 -15.30 11.12 -12.37
C GLU A 134 -14.06 11.55 -13.16
N PHE A 135 -12.87 11.42 -12.57
CA PHE A 135 -11.62 11.77 -13.25
C PHE A 135 -11.22 10.76 -14.33
N MET A 136 -11.54 9.47 -14.16
CA MET A 136 -10.95 8.39 -14.97
C MET A 136 -11.93 7.64 -15.88
N TRP A 137 -13.25 7.79 -15.73
CA TRP A 137 -14.25 7.01 -16.49
C TRP A 137 -14.10 7.06 -18.02
N ARG A 138 -13.55 8.14 -18.57
CA ARG A 138 -13.33 8.29 -20.03
C ARG A 138 -12.27 7.35 -20.61
N GLN A 139 -11.46 6.75 -19.76
CA GLN A 139 -10.39 5.83 -20.20
C GLN A 139 -10.86 4.38 -20.26
N LEU A 140 -12.10 4.10 -19.82
CA LEU A 140 -12.64 2.76 -19.67
C LEU A 140 -13.58 2.38 -20.82
N SER A 141 -13.67 1.08 -21.07
CA SER A 141 -14.72 0.51 -21.92
C SER A 141 -16.07 0.43 -21.19
N GLU A 142 -17.15 0.21 -21.95
CA GLU A 142 -18.49 0.02 -21.39
C GLU A 142 -18.53 -1.17 -20.41
N GLU A 143 -17.89 -2.30 -20.77
CA GLU A 143 -17.79 -3.50 -19.92
C GLU A 143 -17.09 -3.21 -18.58
N GLU A 144 -16.04 -2.39 -18.59
CA GLU A 144 -15.29 -2.01 -17.38
C GLU A 144 -16.12 -1.08 -16.48
N LEU A 145 -16.91 -0.18 -17.07
CA LEU A 145 -17.82 0.71 -16.35
C LEU A 145 -19.01 -0.06 -15.74
N GLU A 146 -19.54 -1.07 -16.44
CA GLU A 146 -20.56 -1.97 -15.90
C GLU A 146 -20.04 -2.76 -14.70
N SER A 147 -18.82 -3.32 -14.81
CA SER A 147 -18.16 -4.02 -13.69
C SER A 147 -18.00 -3.11 -12.46
N ALA A 148 -17.57 -1.86 -12.65
CA ALA A 148 -17.46 -0.89 -11.57
C ALA A 148 -18.82 -0.48 -10.98
N LEU A 149 -19.88 -0.43 -11.81
CA LEU A 149 -21.24 -0.13 -11.37
C LEU A 149 -21.78 -1.24 -10.46
N GLU A 150 -21.55 -2.50 -10.81
CA GLU A 150 -21.97 -3.63 -9.98
C GLU A 150 -21.25 -3.64 -8.62
N GLU A 151 -19.96 -3.31 -8.57
CA GLU A 151 -19.24 -3.16 -7.29
C GLU A 151 -19.77 -1.99 -6.45
N ALA A 152 -20.08 -0.85 -7.06
CA ALA A 152 -20.67 0.28 -6.35
C ALA A 152 -22.04 -0.09 -5.74
N LYS A 153 -22.87 -0.84 -6.48
CA LYS A 153 -24.16 -1.33 -5.98
C LYS A 153 -23.98 -2.35 -4.86
N ALA A 154 -23.08 -3.32 -5.04
CA ALA A 154 -22.79 -4.35 -4.04
C ALA A 154 -22.34 -3.73 -2.70
N ASN A 155 -21.58 -2.63 -2.74
CA ASN A 155 -21.11 -1.89 -1.57
C ASN A 155 -22.04 -0.73 -1.13
N SER A 156 -23.25 -0.64 -1.71
CA SER A 156 -24.26 0.38 -1.36
C SER A 156 -23.82 1.84 -1.55
N HIS A 157 -22.96 2.11 -2.53
CA HIS A 157 -22.47 3.45 -2.87
C HIS A 157 -23.30 4.11 -3.97
N SER A 158 -24.51 4.56 -3.61
CA SER A 158 -25.50 5.13 -4.55
C SER A 158 -24.97 6.28 -5.40
N GLY A 159 -24.21 7.21 -4.83
CA GLY A 159 -23.67 8.35 -5.58
C GLY A 159 -22.69 7.96 -6.68
N VAL A 160 -21.90 6.90 -6.49
CA VAL A 160 -21.04 6.37 -7.56
C VAL A 160 -21.85 5.59 -8.58
N ALA A 161 -22.83 4.78 -8.13
CA ALA A 161 -23.69 4.01 -9.02
C ALA A 161 -24.51 4.92 -9.95
N GLU A 162 -25.07 6.02 -9.42
CA GLU A 162 -25.79 7.03 -10.20
C GLU A 162 -24.87 7.69 -11.22
N LEU A 163 -23.65 8.06 -10.83
CA LEU A 163 -22.66 8.63 -11.75
C LEU A 163 -22.34 7.67 -12.88
N LEU A 164 -22.00 6.41 -12.57
CA LEU A 164 -21.63 5.40 -13.57
C LEU A 164 -22.81 5.08 -14.49
N HIS A 165 -24.03 4.98 -13.97
CA HIS A 165 -25.23 4.77 -14.77
C HIS A 165 -25.50 5.95 -15.74
N LEU A 166 -25.33 7.18 -15.27
CA LEU A 166 -25.43 8.37 -16.13
C LEU A 166 -24.34 8.35 -17.23
N LYS A 167 -23.13 7.87 -16.93
CA LYS A 167 -22.05 7.84 -17.93
C LYS A 167 -22.25 6.75 -18.98
N LEU A 168 -22.74 5.57 -18.59
CA LEU A 168 -23.08 4.48 -19.51
C LEU A 168 -24.21 4.86 -20.48
N THR A 169 -25.16 5.68 -20.04
CA THR A 169 -26.27 6.14 -20.91
C THR A 169 -25.88 7.28 -21.86
N LEU A 170 -24.69 7.86 -21.69
CA LEU A 170 -24.18 8.99 -22.49
C LEU A 170 -23.05 8.60 -23.46
N SER A 171 -22.47 7.41 -23.32
CA SER A 171 -21.47 6.82 -24.22
C SER A 171 -22.13 6.13 -25.41
#